data_AF-A0AAP0E0I2-F1
#
_entry.id   AF-A0AAP0E0I2-F1
#
_cell.length_a   1.000
_cell.length_b   1.000
_cell.length_c   1.000
_cell.angle_alpha   90.00
_cell.angle_beta   90.00
_cell.angle_gamma   90.00
#
_symmetry.space_group_name_H-M   'P 1'
#
loop_
_entity.id
_entity.type
_entity.pdbx_description
1 polymer ?
#
loop_
_entity_poly.entity_id
_entity_poly.type
_entity_poly.pdbx_seq_one_letter_code
_entity_poly.pdbx_strand_id
1 'polypeptide(L)'
;MSWKQFQPIPSAIELKRAGVKVVRCENATSFLDIRFNKGVLEIPSVFVESCTECIFRNLLAFEFHFRDDANFMASYVCLMSCLIKSKEDMEFLERQGIICNAYGIEVPYLFSGLCENVKLLDFYYFELCNGINAYPKNPGGI
;
A
#
# COMPACT_ATOMS: atom_id res chain seq x y z
N MET A 1 -1.05 24.77 -10.93
CA MET A 1 -0.73 23.34 -10.69
C MET A 1 -1.71 22.81 -9.67
N SER A 2 -2.40 21.70 -9.98
CA SER A 2 -3.31 21.02 -9.03
C SER A 2 -2.50 19.91 -8.36
N TRP A 3 -2.48 19.92 -7.03
CA TRP A 3 -1.79 18.93 -6.21
C TRP A 3 -2.69 17.70 -6.09
N LYS A 4 -2.14 16.49 -6.23
CA LYS A 4 -2.92 15.26 -6.09
C LYS A 4 -3.03 14.88 -4.63
N GLN A 5 -4.23 14.98 -4.08
CA GLN A 5 -4.48 14.72 -2.67
C GLN A 5 -4.61 13.23 -2.40
N PHE A 6 -4.10 12.78 -1.25
CA PHE A 6 -4.33 11.42 -0.78
C PHE A 6 -5.83 11.13 -0.63
N GLN A 7 -6.26 9.99 -1.16
CA GLN A 7 -7.59 9.44 -0.99
C GLN A 7 -7.44 8.05 -0.38
N PRO A 8 -7.97 7.81 0.84
CA PRO A 8 -7.91 6.49 1.44
C PRO A 8 -8.70 5.49 0.59
N ILE A 9 -8.22 4.26 0.58
CA ILE A 9 -8.92 3.10 -0.01
C ILE A 9 -9.32 2.12 1.10
N PRO A 10 -10.29 1.23 0.84
CA PRO A 10 -10.64 0.15 1.76
C PRO A 10 -9.45 -0.78 2.06
N SER A 11 -9.53 -1.51 3.17
CA SER A 11 -8.52 -2.50 3.56
C SER A 11 -8.47 -3.68 2.57
N ALA A 12 -7.41 -4.50 2.64
CA ALA A 12 -7.26 -5.63 1.73
C ALA A 12 -8.46 -6.62 1.82
N ILE A 13 -8.98 -6.86 3.02
CA ILE A 13 -10.17 -7.70 3.22
C ILE A 13 -11.44 -7.02 2.68
N GLU A 14 -11.60 -5.73 2.89
CA GLU A 14 -12.76 -4.98 2.36
C GLU A 14 -12.77 -4.96 0.83
N LEU A 15 -11.60 -4.78 0.21
CA LEU A 15 -11.41 -4.87 -1.24
C LEU A 15 -11.78 -6.26 -1.75
N LYS A 16 -11.28 -7.32 -1.09
CA LYS A 16 -11.66 -8.71 -1.42
C LYS A 16 -13.18 -8.90 -1.35
N ARG A 17 -13.83 -8.42 -0.28
CA ARG A 17 -15.29 -8.50 -0.10
C ARG A 17 -16.06 -7.71 -1.16
N ALA A 18 -15.49 -6.61 -1.66
CA ALA A 18 -16.05 -5.82 -2.76
C ALA A 18 -15.84 -6.44 -4.15
N GLY A 19 -15.18 -7.60 -4.24
CA GLY A 19 -14.90 -8.30 -5.50
C GLY A 19 -13.64 -7.83 -6.22
N VAL A 20 -12.77 -7.06 -5.55
CA VAL A 20 -11.44 -6.72 -6.07
C VAL A 20 -10.50 -7.90 -5.81
N LYS A 21 -9.82 -8.36 -6.86
CA LYS A 21 -8.77 -9.38 -6.76
C LYS A 21 -7.46 -8.70 -6.36
N VAL A 22 -7.02 -8.91 -5.13
CA VAL A 22 -5.72 -8.46 -4.65
C VAL A 22 -4.73 -9.61 -4.85
N VAL A 23 -3.70 -9.40 -5.67
CA VAL A 23 -2.75 -10.45 -6.09
C VAL A 23 -1.32 -9.94 -6.10
N ARG A 24 -0.36 -10.85 -5.99
CA ARG A 24 1.07 -10.53 -6.15
C ARG A 24 1.37 -10.14 -7.60
N CYS A 25 2.17 -9.08 -7.77
CA CYS A 25 2.76 -8.73 -9.06
C CYS A 25 4.07 -9.53 -9.27
N GLU A 26 4.08 -10.43 -10.26
CA GLU A 26 5.27 -11.28 -10.54
C GLU A 26 6.38 -10.56 -11.32
N ASN A 27 6.02 -9.56 -12.13
CA ASN A 27 6.94 -8.86 -13.04
C ASN A 27 7.15 -7.40 -12.61
N ALA A 28 7.25 -7.17 -11.30
CA ALA A 28 7.54 -5.85 -10.75
C ALA A 28 9.04 -5.53 -10.90
N THR A 29 9.35 -4.31 -11.34
CA THR A 29 10.74 -3.79 -11.41
C THR A 29 11.13 -3.03 -10.14
N SER A 30 10.13 -2.62 -9.36
CA SER A 30 10.25 -1.96 -8.07
C SER A 30 9.13 -2.41 -7.13
N PHE A 31 9.36 -2.38 -5.81
CA PHE A 31 8.28 -2.60 -4.83
C PHE A 31 7.21 -1.49 -4.87
N LEU A 32 7.49 -0.39 -5.56
CA LEU A 32 6.57 0.71 -5.82
C LEU A 32 5.66 0.47 -7.04
N ASP A 33 5.85 -0.62 -7.80
CA ASP A 33 5.09 -0.89 -9.03
C ASP A 33 3.70 -1.48 -8.75
N ILE A 34 2.89 -0.74 -8.00
CA ILE A 34 1.52 -1.13 -7.66
C ILE A 34 0.57 -0.70 -8.78
N ARG A 35 -0.28 -1.62 -9.24
CA ARG A 35 -1.14 -1.40 -10.40
C ARG A 35 -2.57 -1.80 -10.09
N PHE A 36 -3.52 -1.03 -10.60
CA PHE A 36 -4.93 -1.38 -10.54
C PHE A 36 -5.53 -1.37 -11.95
N ASN A 37 -6.12 -2.48 -12.36
CA ASN A 37 -6.76 -2.60 -13.66
C ASN A 37 -7.97 -3.54 -13.59
N LYS A 38 -9.14 -3.04 -14.00
CA LYS A 38 -10.38 -3.83 -14.13
C LYS A 38 -10.69 -4.73 -12.92
N GLY A 39 -10.56 -4.18 -11.71
CA GLY A 39 -10.86 -4.91 -10.47
C GLY A 39 -9.74 -5.83 -9.99
N VAL A 40 -8.54 -5.76 -10.58
CA VAL A 40 -7.35 -6.47 -10.12
C VAL A 40 -6.36 -5.45 -9.57
N LEU A 41 -6.00 -5.59 -8.30
CA LEU A 41 -4.95 -4.85 -7.62
C LEU A 41 -3.70 -5.74 -7.53
N GLU A 42 -2.69 -5.41 -8.31
CA GLU A 42 -1.41 -6.10 -8.33
C GLU A 42 -0.42 -5.35 -7.45
N ILE A 43 0.14 -6.06 -6.45
CA ILE A 43 1.09 -5.49 -5.50
C ILE A 43 2.38 -6.33 -5.53
N PRO A 44 3.56 -5.72 -5.71
CA PRO A 44 4.82 -6.43 -5.58
C PRO A 44 4.99 -7.04 -4.18
N SER A 45 5.75 -8.14 -4.10
CA SER A 45 6.07 -8.76 -2.81
C SER A 45 7.04 -7.89 -2.00
N VAL A 46 6.80 -7.77 -0.70
CA VAL A 46 7.68 -7.09 0.25
C VAL A 46 8.04 -8.02 1.40
N PHE A 47 9.35 -8.16 1.61
CA PHE A 47 9.92 -8.90 2.72
C PHE A 47 10.02 -7.98 3.95
N VAL A 48 9.34 -8.35 5.02
CA VAL A 48 9.31 -7.59 6.27
C VAL A 48 10.24 -8.26 7.28
N GLU A 49 11.29 -7.54 7.65
CA GLU A 49 12.32 -7.93 8.60
C GLU A 49 12.41 -6.91 9.74
N SER A 50 13.19 -7.24 10.76
CA SER A 50 13.43 -6.36 11.91
C SER A 50 14.03 -5.00 11.51
N CYS A 51 14.71 -4.92 10.36
CA CYS A 51 15.30 -3.69 9.84
C CYS A 51 14.34 -2.84 8.99
N THR A 52 13.18 -3.38 8.56
CA THR A 52 12.28 -2.72 7.61
C THR A 52 11.83 -1.35 8.08
N GLU A 53 11.50 -1.20 9.37
CA GLU A 53 11.10 0.11 9.92
C GLU A 53 12.20 1.16 9.76
N CYS A 54 13.43 0.80 10.14
CA CYS A 54 14.58 1.69 10.04
C CYS A 54 14.87 2.08 8.59
N ILE A 55 14.82 1.11 7.67
CA ILE A 55 15.01 1.34 6.24
C ILE A 55 13.93 2.30 5.73
N PHE A 56 12.66 2.06 6.03
CA PHE A 56 11.56 2.87 5.51
C PHE A 56 11.58 4.29 6.09
N ARG A 57 11.92 4.46 7.38
CA ARG A 57 12.12 5.78 7.99
C ARG A 57 13.27 6.55 7.34
N ASN A 58 14.38 5.88 7.05
CA ASN A 58 15.51 6.49 6.34
C ASN A 58 15.14 6.91 4.91
N LEU A 59 14.37 6.08 4.21
CA LEU A 59 13.86 6.42 2.87
C LEU A 59 12.90 7.60 2.89
N LEU A 60 11.99 7.68 3.88
CA LEU A 60 11.12 8.84 4.09
C LEU A 60 11.91 10.11 4.42
N ALA A 61 12.92 10.01 5.29
CA ALA A 61 13.80 11.12 5.61
C ALA A 61 14.57 11.59 4.37
N PHE A 62 15.08 10.65 3.55
CA PHE A 62 15.75 10.98 2.30
C PHE A 62 14.81 11.68 1.32
N GLU A 63 13.59 11.17 1.15
CA GLU A 63 12.56 11.77 0.31
C GLU A 63 12.26 13.21 0.75
N PHE A 64 11.99 13.43 2.04
CA PHE A 64 11.60 14.75 2.57
C PHE A 64 12.72 15.80 2.59
N HIS A 65 14.00 15.41 2.63
CA HIS A 65 15.11 16.36 2.73
C HIS A 65 15.81 16.62 1.40
N PHE A 66 15.74 15.67 0.46
CA PHE A 66 16.53 15.74 -0.77
C PHE A 66 15.68 15.71 -2.05
N ARG A 67 14.37 15.46 -1.95
CA ARG A 67 13.48 15.35 -3.11
C ARG A 67 12.13 16.04 -2.88
N ASP A 68 12.15 17.37 -2.97
CA ASP A 68 10.94 18.19 -2.81
C ASP A 68 9.79 17.85 -3.80
N ASP A 69 10.11 17.15 -4.89
CA ASP A 69 9.18 16.74 -5.95
C ASP A 69 8.77 15.25 -5.92
N ALA A 70 9.33 14.46 -5.00
CA ALA A 70 9.07 13.02 -4.92
C ALA A 70 8.30 12.70 -3.63
N ASN A 71 7.18 11.99 -3.76
CA ASN A 71 6.42 11.46 -2.62
C ASN A 71 6.18 9.96 -2.78
N PHE A 72 7.09 9.23 -3.43
CA PHE A 72 6.89 7.82 -3.75
C PHE A 72 6.83 6.96 -2.49
N MET A 73 7.76 7.16 -1.57
CA MET A 73 7.84 6.41 -0.31
C MET A 73 6.74 6.80 0.65
N ALA A 74 6.50 8.10 0.81
CA ALA A 74 5.38 8.64 1.58
C ALA A 74 4.04 8.08 1.07
N SER A 75 3.85 8.07 -0.25
CA SER A 75 2.63 7.52 -0.86
C SER A 75 2.53 6.01 -0.67
N TYR A 76 3.64 5.30 -0.74
CA TYR A 76 3.69 3.85 -0.54
C TYR A 76 3.33 3.46 0.89
N VAL A 77 3.93 4.09 1.90
CA VAL A 77 3.60 3.78 3.30
C VAL A 77 2.14 4.08 3.61
N CYS A 78 1.59 5.17 3.07
CA CYS A 78 0.17 5.52 3.25
C CYS A 78 -0.77 4.56 2.51
N LEU A 79 -0.42 4.11 1.31
CA LEU A 79 -1.21 3.11 0.59
C LEU A 79 -1.19 1.76 1.33
N MET A 80 -0.03 1.31 1.79
CA MET A 80 0.10 0.05 2.53
C MET A 80 -0.60 0.11 3.89
N SER A 81 -0.57 1.25 4.59
CA SER A 81 -1.33 1.43 5.84
C SER A 81 -2.84 1.50 5.63
N CYS A 82 -3.31 1.84 4.43
CA CYS A 82 -4.72 1.67 4.04
C CYS A 82 -5.07 0.19 3.90
N LEU A 83 -4.23 -0.59 3.21
CA LEU A 83 -4.48 -1.99 2.94
C LEU A 83 -4.36 -2.88 4.19
N ILE A 84 -3.46 -2.55 5.12
CA ILE A 84 -3.11 -3.37 6.27
C ILE A 84 -3.64 -2.71 7.57
N LYS A 85 -4.95 -2.79 7.80
CA LYS A 85 -5.58 -2.23 9.01
C LYS A 85 -5.60 -3.19 10.18
N SER A 86 -5.56 -4.48 9.91
CA SER A 86 -5.75 -5.53 10.90
C SER A 86 -4.83 -6.73 10.64
N LYS A 87 -4.78 -7.63 11.61
CA LYS A 87 -4.14 -8.94 11.44
C LYS A 87 -4.79 -9.75 10.31
N GLU A 88 -6.11 -9.66 10.14
CA GLU A 88 -6.82 -10.35 9.06
C GLU A 88 -6.35 -9.88 7.67
N ASP A 89 -6.13 -8.57 7.50
CA ASP A 89 -5.59 -7.99 6.26
C ASP A 89 -4.16 -8.48 6.01
N MET A 90 -3.31 -8.45 7.04
CA MET A 90 -1.93 -8.91 6.96
C MET A 90 -1.85 -10.38 6.55
N GLU A 91 -2.59 -11.26 7.23
CA GLU A 91 -2.62 -12.69 6.92
C GLU A 91 -3.18 -12.97 5.51
N PHE A 92 -4.14 -12.17 5.04
CA PHE A 92 -4.64 -12.28 3.68
C PHE A 92 -3.56 -11.93 2.65
N LEU A 93 -2.86 -10.83 2.84
CA LEU A 93 -1.77 -10.39 1.95
C LEU A 93 -0.58 -11.35 2.00
N GLU A 94 -0.30 -11.96 3.16
CA GLU A 94 0.70 -13.01 3.31
C GLU A 94 0.33 -14.28 2.53
N ARG A 95 -0.94 -14.71 2.59
CA ARG A 95 -1.44 -15.82 1.75
C ARG A 95 -1.37 -15.52 0.24
N GLN A 96 -1.43 -14.24 -0.16
CA GLN A 96 -1.22 -13.84 -1.54
C GLN A 96 0.27 -13.73 -1.93
N GLY A 97 1.20 -13.92 -0.99
CA GLY A 97 2.64 -13.73 -1.21
C GLY A 97 3.06 -12.27 -1.37
N ILE A 98 2.19 -11.32 -1.03
CA ILE A 98 2.45 -9.87 -1.12
C ILE A 98 3.27 -9.42 0.09
N ILE A 99 2.97 -9.95 1.28
CA ILE A 99 3.77 -9.73 2.49
C ILE A 99 4.49 -11.02 2.83
N CYS A 100 5.78 -10.95 3.09
CA CYS A 100 6.54 -12.07 3.65
C CYS A 100 7.06 -11.66 5.03
N ASN A 101 6.45 -12.17 6.10
CA ASN A 101 6.76 -11.82 7.47
C ASN A 101 7.49 -12.97 8.19
N ALA A 102 8.78 -13.15 7.89
CA ALA A 102 9.56 -14.26 8.42
C ALA A 102 9.84 -14.18 9.94
N TYR A 103 9.59 -13.03 10.57
CA TYR A 103 10.01 -12.73 11.94
C TYR A 103 8.84 -12.48 12.90
N GLY A 104 7.59 -12.72 12.48
CA GLY A 104 6.41 -12.50 13.32
C GLY A 104 6.23 -11.04 13.74
N ILE A 105 6.62 -10.11 12.87
CA ILE A 105 6.52 -8.67 13.11
C ILE A 105 5.05 -8.26 13.08
N GLU A 106 4.69 -7.32 13.95
CA GLU A 106 3.38 -6.68 13.99
C GLU A 106 3.20 -5.71 12.81
N VAL A 107 3.09 -6.26 11.59
CA VAL A 107 3.06 -5.50 10.32
C VAL A 107 1.98 -4.41 10.28
N PRO A 108 0.74 -4.61 10.79
CA PRO A 108 -0.24 -3.53 10.84
C PRO A 108 0.27 -2.31 11.64
N TYR A 109 0.90 -2.55 12.79
CA TYR A 109 1.46 -1.50 13.64
C TYR A 109 2.68 -0.84 13.00
N LEU A 110 3.52 -1.61 12.31
CA LEU A 110 4.65 -1.09 11.54
C LEU A 110 4.19 -0.05 10.52
N PHE A 111 3.24 -0.39 9.64
CA PHE A 111 2.80 0.52 8.58
C PHE A 111 1.97 1.69 9.10
N SER A 112 1.18 1.51 10.18
CA SER A 112 0.51 2.64 10.82
C SER A 112 1.50 3.62 11.43
N GLY A 113 2.54 3.12 12.14
CA GLY A 113 3.56 3.95 12.76
C GLY A 113 4.49 4.65 11.76
N LEU A 114 4.69 4.07 10.58
CA LEU A 114 5.41 4.71 9.48
C LEU A 114 4.63 5.87 8.85
N CYS A 115 3.30 5.88 8.96
CA CYS A 115 2.47 6.97 8.46
C CYS A 115 2.41 8.18 9.40
N GLU A 116 2.84 8.02 10.65
CA GLU A 116 2.91 9.13 11.59
C GLU A 116 3.89 10.19 11.08
N ASN A 117 3.43 11.45 11.03
CA ASN A 117 4.22 12.61 10.58
C ASN A 117 4.63 12.59 9.09
N VAL A 118 3.99 11.76 8.27
CA VAL A 118 4.20 11.80 6.81
C VAL A 118 3.50 13.03 6.21
N LYS A 119 4.27 13.86 5.50
CA LYS A 119 3.72 14.98 4.73
C LYS A 119 3.44 14.51 3.30
N LEU A 120 2.17 14.55 2.91
CA LEU A 120 1.72 14.15 1.57
C LEU A 120 1.33 15.39 0.78
N LEU A 121 2.26 15.87 -0.03
CA LEU A 121 2.05 17.05 -0.87
C LEU A 121 1.46 16.66 -2.23
N ASP A 122 2.06 15.70 -2.93
CA ASP A 122 1.58 15.20 -4.23
C ASP A 122 1.57 13.67 -4.23
N PHE A 123 0.39 13.06 -4.06
CA PHE A 123 0.24 11.64 -3.83
C PHE A 123 0.44 10.81 -5.12
N TYR A 124 1.47 9.97 -5.12
CA TYR A 124 1.90 9.21 -6.29
C TYR A 124 0.82 8.23 -6.80
N TYR A 125 0.09 7.58 -5.90
CA TYR A 125 -0.94 6.59 -6.25
C TYR A 125 -2.34 7.20 -6.44
N PHE A 126 -2.46 8.50 -6.72
CA PHE A 126 -3.76 9.18 -6.83
C PHE A 126 -4.71 8.51 -7.84
N GLU A 127 -4.24 8.27 -9.07
CA GLU A 127 -5.05 7.63 -10.10
C GLU A 127 -5.41 6.19 -9.74
N LEU A 128 -4.49 5.49 -9.08
CA LEU A 128 -4.72 4.13 -8.59
C LEU A 128 -5.84 4.11 -7.55
N CYS A 129 -5.78 4.99 -6.53
CA CYS A 129 -6.81 5.09 -5.50
C CYS A 129 -8.16 5.52 -6.08
N ASN A 130 -8.18 6.45 -7.03
CA ASN A 130 -9.42 6.84 -7.73
C ASN A 130 -10.02 5.67 -8.50
N GLY A 131 -9.20 4.89 -9.21
CA GLY A 131 -9.64 3.69 -9.91
C GLY A 131 -10.25 2.67 -8.96
N ILE A 132 -9.62 2.43 -7.81
CA ILE A 132 -10.13 1.52 -6.77
C ILE A 132 -11.47 2.02 -6.21
N ASN A 133 -11.54 3.30 -5.83
CA ASN A 133 -12.73 3.87 -5.22
C ASN A 133 -13.91 4.00 -6.19
N ALA A 134 -13.64 4.15 -7.49
CA ALA A 134 -14.65 4.16 -8.54
C ALA A 134 -15.07 2.76 -8.99
N TYR A 135 -14.37 1.69 -8.57
CA TYR A 135 -14.71 0.33 -8.96
C TYR A 135 -16.10 -0.05 -8.41
N PRO A 136 -17.02 -0.51 -9.27
CA PRO A 136 -18.36 -0.89 -8.84
C PRO A 136 -18.26 -1.99 -7.78
N LYS A 137 -18.77 -1.72 -6.58
CA LYS A 137 -18.90 -2.73 -5.54
C LYS A 137 -19.87 -3.78 -6.06
N ASN A 138 -19.37 -4.95 -6.42
CA ASN A 138 -20.22 -6.00 -6.96
C ASN A 138 -21.04 -6.57 -5.78
N PRO A 139 -22.38 -6.43 -5.72
CA PRO A 139 -23.16 -6.87 -4.56
C PRO A 139 -23.35 -8.39 -4.48
N GLY A 140 -22.76 -9.16 -5.39
CA GLY A 140 -23.07 -10.57 -5.59
C GLY A 140 -21.84 -11.44 -5.79
N GLY A 141 -21.12 -11.70 -4.70
CA GLY A 141 -20.36 -12.94 -4.56
C GLY A 141 -21.19 -13.89 -3.72
N ILE A 142 -22.07 -14.66 -4.36
CA ILE A 142 -22.73 -15.83 -3.76
C ILE A 142 -21.73 -16.97 -3.75
#